data_AF-A0A3Q2TS96-F1
#
_entry.id   AF-A0A3Q2TS96-F1
#
_cell.length_a   1.000
_cell.length_b   1.000
_cell.length_c   1.000
_cell.angle_alpha   90.00
_cell.angle_beta   90.00
_cell.angle_gamma   90.00
#
_symmetry.space_group_name_H-M   'P 1'
#
loop_
_entity.id
_entity.type
_entity.pdbx_description
1 polymer ?
#
loop_
_entity_poly.entity_id
_entity_poly.type
_entity_poly.pdbx_seq_one_letter_code
_entity_poly.pdbx_strand_id
1 'polypeptide(L)'
;MYLFCSYLIVSLFFYLVCGLRCYSCTADPESCTDTIACSAFFNRCYSLKPEGLKVVIKGCMASPACIGSITCCEGDLCNGAVPTGPGVIMLLMCSALIALFK
;
A
#
# COMPACT_ATOMS: atom_id res chain seq x y z
N MET A 1 28.01 -14.25 12.21
CA MET A 1 28.03 -13.89 10.78
C MET A 1 27.01 -14.68 9.97
N TYR A 2 27.10 -16.02 9.93
CA TYR A 2 26.21 -16.89 9.15
C TYR A 2 24.72 -16.74 9.50
N LEU A 3 24.36 -16.70 10.79
CA LEU A 3 22.98 -16.50 11.26
C LEU A 3 22.33 -15.19 10.79
N PHE A 4 23.12 -14.12 10.66
CA PHE A 4 22.64 -12.80 10.20
C PHE A 4 22.40 -12.80 8.69
N CYS A 5 23.29 -13.44 7.91
CA CYS A 5 23.06 -13.69 6.49
C CYS A 5 21.82 -14.58 6.26
N SER A 6 21.63 -15.63 7.06
CA SER A 6 20.45 -16.49 6.97
C SER A 6 19.15 -15.72 7.20
N TYR A 7 19.11 -14.86 8.22
CA TYR A 7 17.96 -14.01 8.51
C TYR A 7 17.67 -13.00 7.39
N LEU A 8 18.71 -12.33 6.87
CA LEU A 8 18.56 -11.40 5.75
C LEU A 8 18.07 -12.12 4.48
N ILE A 9 18.62 -13.29 4.17
CA ILE A 9 18.22 -14.11 3.02
C ILE A 9 16.76 -14.56 3.17
N VAL A 10 16.38 -15.11 4.33
CA VAL A 10 15.00 -15.54 4.60
C VAL A 10 14.06 -14.34 4.53
N SER A 11 14.40 -13.20 5.12
CA SER A 11 13.60 -11.97 5.03
C SER A 11 13.45 -11.52 3.57
N LEU A 12 14.52 -11.53 2.76
CA LEU A 12 14.48 -11.20 1.33
C LEU A 12 13.60 -12.17 0.53
N PHE A 13 13.66 -13.47 0.83
CA PHE A 13 12.81 -14.48 0.22
C PHE A 13 11.34 -14.32 0.65
N PHE A 14 11.06 -13.95 1.90
CA PHE A 14 9.71 -13.60 2.34
C PHE A 14 9.17 -12.36 1.61
N TYR A 15 10.00 -11.34 1.36
CA TYR A 15 9.65 -10.19 0.52
C TYR A 15 9.44 -10.57 -0.96
N LEU A 16 10.11 -11.61 -1.48
CA LEU A 16 9.92 -12.10 -2.85
C LEU A 16 8.68 -12.99 -3.01
N VAL A 17 8.24 -13.67 -1.95
CA VAL A 17 7.09 -14.60 -1.97
C VAL A 17 5.78 -13.90 -1.62
N CYS A 18 5.82 -12.80 -0.86
CA CYS A 18 4.68 -11.91 -0.68
C CYS A 18 4.76 -10.78 -1.71
N GLY A 19 4.07 -10.92 -2.84
CA GLY A 19 3.90 -9.83 -3.80
C GLY A 19 3.24 -8.60 -3.16
N LEU A 20 3.24 -7.49 -3.91
CA LEU A 20 2.66 -6.19 -3.54
C LEU A 20 1.36 -6.35 -2.72
N ARG A 21 1.27 -5.72 -1.56
CA ARG A 21 0.03 -5.75 -0.76
C ARG A 21 -0.83 -4.55 -1.08
N CYS A 22 -2.11 -4.75 -1.30
CA CYS A 22 -3.07 -3.68 -1.58
C CYS A 22 -4.32 -3.83 -0.72
N TYR A 23 -5.00 -2.72 -0.45
CA TYR A 23 -6.38 -2.80 0.04
C TYR A 23 -7.28 -3.40 -1.04
N SER A 24 -8.18 -4.31 -0.68
CA SER A 24 -9.17 -4.86 -1.60
C SER A 24 -10.54 -4.98 -0.97
N CYS A 25 -11.52 -4.32 -1.59
CA CYS A 25 -12.87 -4.20 -1.06
C CYS A 25 -13.81 -3.61 -2.12
N THR A 26 -15.10 -3.80 -1.89
CA THR A 26 -16.18 -3.04 -2.51
C THR A 26 -17.08 -2.55 -1.38
N ALA A 27 -16.75 -1.41 -0.79
CA ALA A 27 -17.39 -0.93 0.43
C ALA A 27 -17.31 0.59 0.56
N ASP A 28 -17.92 1.15 1.61
CA ASP A 28 -17.63 2.52 2.03
C ASP A 28 -16.12 2.72 2.22
N PRO A 29 -15.57 3.90 1.83
CA PRO A 29 -14.13 4.16 1.89
C PRO A 29 -13.50 3.95 3.27
N GLU A 30 -14.26 4.21 4.34
CA GLU A 30 -13.81 4.12 5.73
C GLU A 30 -13.83 2.68 6.26
N SER A 31 -14.68 1.81 5.70
CA SER A 31 -14.80 0.40 6.10
C SER A 31 -13.77 -0.49 5.40
N CYS A 32 -13.19 0.00 4.31
CA CYS A 32 -12.22 -0.74 3.50
C CYS A 32 -10.86 -0.88 4.18
N THR A 33 -10.72 -1.91 5.02
CA THR A 33 -9.49 -2.24 5.75
C THR A 33 -8.87 -3.57 5.33
N ASP A 34 -9.60 -4.38 4.57
CA ASP A 34 -9.14 -5.67 4.06
C ASP A 34 -7.96 -5.51 3.11
N THR A 35 -6.94 -6.37 3.27
CA THR A 35 -5.73 -6.36 2.46
C THR A 35 -5.52 -7.71 1.80
N ILE A 36 -4.99 -7.70 0.58
CA ILE A 36 -4.61 -8.89 -0.16
C ILE A 36 -3.17 -8.78 -0.64
N ALA A 37 -2.50 -9.92 -0.78
CA ALA A 37 -1.25 -10.00 -1.51
C ALA A 37 -1.56 -10.15 -3.00
N CYS A 38 -0.97 -9.30 -3.83
CA CYS A 38 -1.09 -9.37 -5.28
C CYS A 38 -0.19 -10.46 -5.83
N SER A 39 -0.62 -11.11 -6.92
CA SER A 39 0.25 -12.00 -7.67
C SER A 39 1.34 -11.21 -8.39
N ALA A 40 2.42 -11.88 -8.81
CA ALA A 40 3.55 -11.26 -9.50
C ALA A 40 3.16 -10.47 -10.77
N PHE A 41 2.03 -10.79 -11.40
CA PHE A 41 1.52 -10.09 -12.58
C PHE A 41 0.81 -8.77 -12.22
N PHE A 42 0.20 -8.68 -11.04
CA PHE A 42 -0.51 -7.48 -10.59
C PHE A 42 0.43 -6.60 -9.77
N ASN A 43 1.20 -5.77 -10.46
CA ASN A 43 2.25 -4.94 -9.89
C ASN A 43 1.81 -3.53 -9.48
N ARG A 44 0.50 -3.24 -9.45
CA ARG A 44 -0.06 -1.95 -9.01
C ARG A 44 -1.25 -2.16 -8.09
N CYS A 45 -1.44 -1.25 -7.15
CA CYS A 45 -2.72 -1.14 -6.46
C CYS A 45 -3.62 -0.18 -7.23
N TYR A 46 -4.94 -0.40 -7.21
CA TYR A 46 -5.91 0.53 -7.77
C TYR A 46 -6.98 0.95 -6.77
N SER A 47 -7.60 2.09 -7.04
CA SER A 47 -8.78 2.61 -6.37
C SER A 47 -9.68 3.27 -7.40
N LEU A 48 -10.95 2.86 -7.43
CA LEU A 48 -11.99 3.38 -8.30
C LEU A 48 -13.15 3.87 -7.43
N LYS A 49 -13.62 5.10 -7.69
CA LYS A 49 -14.79 5.67 -7.06
C LYS A 49 -15.85 5.92 -8.15
N PRO A 50 -16.90 5.08 -8.25
CA PRO A 50 -17.97 5.29 -9.22
C PRO A 50 -18.68 6.62 -8.94
N GLU A 51 -19.00 7.38 -10.00
CA GLU A 51 -19.78 8.61 -9.83
C GLU A 51 -21.20 8.29 -9.33
N GLY A 52 -21.70 9.12 -8.41
CA GLY A 52 -23.04 8.96 -7.84
C GLY A 52 -23.18 7.87 -6.76
N LEU A 53 -22.12 7.11 -6.45
CA LEU A 53 -22.13 6.10 -5.39
C LEU A 53 -21.10 6.42 -4.30
N LYS A 54 -21.48 6.19 -3.04
CA LYS A 54 -20.60 6.35 -1.86
C LYS A 54 -19.79 5.08 -1.58
N VAL A 55 -19.31 4.41 -2.62
CA VAL A 55 -18.49 3.19 -2.47
C VAL A 55 -17.15 3.36 -3.16
N VAL A 56 -16.15 2.64 -2.68
CA VAL A 56 -14.84 2.54 -3.34
C VAL A 56 -14.60 1.08 -3.70
N ILE A 57 -14.01 0.87 -4.87
CA ILE A 57 -13.53 -0.42 -5.33
C ILE A 57 -12.02 -0.38 -5.33
N LYS A 58 -11.39 -1.28 -4.59
CA LYS A 58 -9.93 -1.35 -4.46
C LYS A 58 -9.41 -2.75 -4.74
N GLY A 59 -8.15 -2.84 -5.16
CA GLY A 59 -7.47 -4.13 -5.29
C GLY A 59 -6.15 -4.03 -6.02
N CYS A 60 -5.76 -5.16 -6.62
CA CYS A 60 -4.56 -5.31 -7.43
C CYS A 60 -4.87 -5.13 -8.91
N MET A 61 -3.98 -4.48 -9.65
CA MET A 61 -4.07 -4.24 -11.08
C MET A 61 -2.73 -4.49 -11.76
N ALA A 62 -2.76 -4.92 -13.01
CA ALA A 62 -1.56 -4.96 -13.84
C ALA A 62 -1.31 -3.55 -14.39
N SER A 63 -0.05 -3.12 -14.42
CA SER A 63 0.36 -1.82 -14.98
C SER A 63 -0.30 -1.44 -16.31
N PRO A 64 -0.39 -2.32 -17.34
CA PRO A 64 -1.01 -1.95 -18.62
C PRO A 64 -2.51 -1.70 -18.53
N ALA A 65 -3.17 -2.20 -17.50
CA ALA A 65 -4.61 -2.00 -17.28
C ALA A 65 -4.89 -0.79 -16.37
N CYS A 66 -3.84 -0.10 -15.90
CA CYS A 66 -3.96 1.19 -15.25
C CYS A 66 -4.14 2.29 -16.30
N ILE A 67 -5.38 2.53 -16.72
CA ILE A 67 -5.73 3.49 -17.76
C ILE A 67 -7.04 4.18 -17.42
N GLY A 68 -7.27 5.37 -17.99
CA GLY A 68 -8.53 6.11 -17.83
C GLY A 68 -8.70 6.74 -16.44
N SER A 69 -9.89 6.62 -15.86
CA SER A 69 -10.29 7.21 -14.58
C SER A 69 -9.91 6.37 -13.35
N ILE A 70 -9.13 5.30 -13.54
CA ILE A 70 -8.66 4.43 -12.45
C ILE A 70 -7.43 5.07 -11.80
N THR A 71 -7.48 5.30 -10.49
CA THR A 71 -6.29 5.74 -9.74
C THR A 71 -5.44 4.53 -9.41
N CYS A 72 -4.18 4.51 -9.83
CA CYS A 72 -3.24 3.45 -9.43
C CYS A 72 -1.99 4.02 -8.79
N CYS A 73 -1.34 3.20 -7.99
CA CYS A 73 -0.10 3.51 -7.31
C CYS A 73 0.78 2.26 -7.17
N GLU A 74 2.04 2.47 -6.83
CA GLU A 74 3.02 1.42 -6.59
C GLU A 74 3.48 1.49 -5.14
N GLY A 75 3.80 0.34 -4.55
CA GLY A 75 4.16 0.20 -3.13
C GLY A 75 3.03 -0.33 -2.24
N ASP A 76 3.41 -0.98 -1.15
CA ASP A 76 2.47 -1.66 -0.27
C ASP A 76 1.44 -0.68 0.31
N LEU A 77 0.16 -1.08 0.23
CA LEU A 77 -1.00 -0.39 0.78
C LEU A 77 -1.16 1.06 0.29
N CYS A 78 -0.52 1.42 -0.84
CA CYS A 78 -0.53 2.78 -1.38
C CYS A 78 -1.93 3.25 -1.78
N ASN A 79 -2.86 2.33 -2.06
CA ASN A 79 -4.26 2.62 -2.38
C ASN A 79 -5.13 2.81 -1.12
N GLY A 80 -4.52 3.02 0.04
CA GLY A 80 -5.20 3.43 1.26
C GLY A 80 -5.93 4.76 1.10
N ALA A 81 -6.88 5.01 1.98
CA ALA A 81 -7.29 6.40 2.18
C ALA A 81 -6.06 7.17 2.67
N VAL A 82 -5.80 8.36 2.13
CA VAL A 82 -4.73 9.24 2.63
C VAL A 82 -4.85 9.29 4.15
N PRO A 83 -3.84 8.86 4.92
CA PRO A 83 -3.95 8.85 6.35
C PRO A 83 -3.88 10.28 6.84
N THR A 84 -5.03 10.86 7.19
CA THR A 84 -5.14 11.79 8.33
C THR A 84 -5.04 11.01 9.64
N GLY A 85 -4.13 10.04 9.69
CA GLY A 85 -3.89 9.17 10.83
C GLY A 85 -2.73 9.70 11.68
N PRO A 86 -2.74 9.47 13.01
CA PRO A 86 -1.70 9.93 13.93
C PRO A 86 -0.27 9.56 13.53
N GLY A 87 -0.08 8.51 12.72
CA GLY A 87 1.24 8.07 12.24
C GLY A 87 1.95 9.08 11.33
N VAL A 88 1.22 9.82 10.49
CA VAL A 88 1.84 10.89 9.68
C VAL A 88 2.28 12.05 10.56
N ILE A 89 1.46 12.40 11.56
CA ILE A 89 1.80 13.42 12.56
C ILE A 89 3.04 12.96 13.35
N MET A 90 3.11 11.69 13.75
CA MET A 90 4.25 11.16 14.48
C MET A 90 5.54 11.15 13.65
N LEU A 91 5.47 10.77 12.37
CA LEU A 91 6.60 10.83 11.43
C LEU A 91 7.05 12.27 11.16
N LEU A 92 6.10 13.21 11.03
CA LEU A 92 6.38 14.65 10.90
C LEU A 92 6.99 15.23 12.18
N MET A 93 6.55 14.78 13.36
CA MET A 93 7.15 15.19 14.64
C MET A 93 8.58 14.65 14.77
N CYS A 94 8.83 13.39 14.40
CA CYS A 94 10.18 12.83 14.41
C CYS A 94 11.13 13.57 13.47
N SER A 95 10.68 13.94 12.26
CA SER A 95 11.51 14.70 11.31
C SER A 95 11.79 16.13 11.79
N ALA A 96 10.80 16.80 12.41
CA ALA A 96 10.98 18.13 12.98
C ALA A 96 11.95 18.15 14.18
N LEU A 97 11.89 17.14 15.06
CA LEU A 97 12.82 17.02 16.19
C LEU A 97 14.27 16.85 15.72
N ILE A 98 14.51 15.98 14.73
CA ILE A 98 15.85 15.76 14.16
C ILE A 98 16.42 17.05 13.52
N ALA A 99 15.56 17.88 12.93
CA ALA A 99 15.96 19.17 12.35
C ALA A 99 16.31 20.23 13.40
N LEU A 100 15.75 20.15 14.61
CA LEU A 100 16.01 21.08 15.71
C LEU A 100 17.26 20.73 16.53
N PHE A 101 17.65 19.45 16.56
CA PHE A 101 18.88 18.97 17.20
C PHE A 101 20.08 18.91 16.25
N LYS A 102 20.01 19.61 15.12
CA LYS A 102 21.09 19.76 14.14
C LYS A 102 21.66 21.17 14.17
#